data_AF-A0A968JQK7-F1
#
_entry.id   AF-A0A968JQK7-F1
#
_cell.length_a   1.000
_cell.length_b   1.000
_cell.length_c   1.000
_cell.angle_alpha   90.00
_cell.angle_beta   90.00
_cell.angle_gamma   90.00
#
_symmetry.space_group_name_H-M   'P 1'
#
loop_
_entity.id
_entity.type
_entity.pdbx_description
1 polymer ?
#
loop_
_entity_poly.entity_id
_entity_poly.type
_entity_poly.pdbx_seq_one_letter_code
_entity_poly.pdbx_strand_id
1 'polypeptide(L)'
;MKKFQTTGTLWTANFYGQRFDWEAEITEDNPGERISWQTTGDADVENYGTVLFTEASKNRGTDIIVTLGYKPANTELGRKVAKIFNPVFKQKVKEDLRSFKRFMETSEIPVSRLQREGTVF
;
A
#
# COMPACT_ATOMS: atom_id res chain seq x y z
N MET A 1 -23.24 14.55 -3.26
CA MET A 1 -21.99 13.78 -3.41
C MET A 1 -20.94 14.68 -4.03
N LYS A 2 -19.78 14.86 -3.37
CA LYS A 2 -18.64 15.54 -3.99
C LYS A 2 -18.11 14.61 -5.09
N LYS A 3 -17.99 15.10 -6.32
CA LYS A 3 -17.31 14.36 -7.39
C LYS A 3 -15.81 14.51 -7.13
N PHE A 4 -15.13 13.40 -6.84
CA PHE A 4 -13.67 13.37 -6.86
C PHE A 4 -13.23 13.60 -8.30
N GLN A 5 -12.27 14.51 -8.51
CA GLN A 5 -11.60 14.59 -9.80
C GLN A 5 -10.72 13.34 -9.91
N THR A 6 -10.99 12.50 -10.91
CA THR A 6 -10.21 11.30 -11.22
C THR A 6 -8.81 11.70 -11.65
N THR A 7 -7.93 11.96 -10.69
CA THR A 7 -6.49 12.09 -10.95
C THR A 7 -5.94 10.68 -10.89
N GLY A 8 -5.85 10.02 -12.04
CA GLY A 8 -5.12 8.76 -12.16
C GLY A 8 -3.66 9.00 -11.74
N THR A 9 -3.21 8.24 -10.76
CA THR A 9 -1.84 8.32 -10.25
C THR A 9 -1.09 7.07 -10.68
N LEU A 10 0.16 7.23 -11.14
CA LEU A 10 1.02 6.10 -11.50
C LEU A 10 1.77 5.62 -10.26
N TRP A 11 1.58 4.36 -9.90
CA TRP A 11 2.18 3.74 -8.72
C TRP A 11 3.19 2.69 -9.18
N THR A 12 4.30 2.62 -8.45
CA THR A 12 5.37 1.65 -8.68
C THR A 12 5.69 0.90 -7.39
N ALA A 13 5.75 -0.42 -7.45
CA ALA A 13 6.25 -1.25 -6.36
C ALA A 13 7.43 -2.11 -6.82
N ASN A 14 8.44 -2.25 -5.95
CA ASN A 14 9.54 -3.17 -6.12
C ASN A 14 9.41 -4.31 -5.12
N PHE A 15 9.22 -5.54 -5.60
CA PHE A 15 9.07 -6.72 -4.76
C PHE A 15 9.96 -7.85 -5.27
N TYR A 16 10.93 -8.28 -4.46
CA TYR A 16 11.98 -9.26 -4.82
C TYR A 16 12.72 -8.97 -6.14
N GLY A 17 13.02 -7.69 -6.40
CA GLY A 17 13.73 -7.28 -7.62
C GLY A 17 12.85 -7.25 -8.88
N GLN A 18 11.56 -7.60 -8.75
CA GLN A 18 10.57 -7.39 -9.79
C GLN A 18 9.88 -6.03 -9.56
N ARG A 19 9.87 -5.22 -10.61
CA ARG A 19 9.11 -3.96 -10.66
C ARG A 19 7.69 -4.22 -11.16
N PHE A 20 6.71 -3.59 -10.51
CA PHE A 20 5.30 -3.58 -10.88
C PHE A 20 4.84 -2.14 -10.98
N ASP A 21 4.22 -1.79 -12.09
CA ASP A 21 3.66 -0.46 -12.33
C ASP A 21 2.14 -0.62 -12.59
N TRP A 22 1.35 0.29 -12.05
CA TRP A 22 -0.09 0.35 -12.30
C TRP A 22 -0.61 1.77 -12.15
N GLU A 23 -1.70 2.08 -12.85
CA GLU A 23 -2.47 3.29 -12.59
C GLU A 23 -3.50 3.02 -11.49
N ALA A 24 -3.66 3.96 -10.57
CA ALA A 24 -4.66 3.87 -9.51
C ALA A 24 -5.38 5.20 -9.29
N GLU A 25 -6.62 5.09 -8.82
CA GLU A 25 -7.42 6.22 -8.36
C GLU A 25 -7.82 6.04 -6.89
N ILE A 26 -7.97 7.16 -6.19
CA ILE A 26 -8.59 7.19 -4.87
C ILE A 26 -10.12 7.16 -5.07
N THR A 27 -10.78 6.15 -4.51
CA THR A 27 -12.23 5.96 -4.62
C THR A 27 -12.99 6.53 -3.43
N GLU A 28 -12.35 6.62 -2.27
CA GLU A 28 -12.86 7.30 -1.08
C GLU A 28 -11.72 8.05 -0.38
N ASP A 29 -12.00 9.29 0.01
CA ASP A 29 -11.12 10.10 0.86
C ASP A 29 -11.99 10.81 1.90
N ASN A 30 -12.12 10.17 3.05
CA ASN A 30 -12.79 10.71 4.23
C ASN A 30 -11.71 11.02 5.27
N PRO A 31 -11.33 12.30 5.42
CA PRO A 31 -10.23 12.71 6.28
C PRO A 31 -10.39 12.16 7.70
N GLY A 32 -9.35 11.47 8.19
CA GLY A 32 -9.32 10.91 9.54
C GLY A 32 -10.13 9.63 9.76
N GLU A 33 -10.81 9.12 8.73
CA GLU A 33 -11.68 7.94 8.86
C GLU A 33 -11.31 6.83 7.87
N ARG A 34 -11.17 7.17 6.58
CA ARG A 34 -11.05 6.18 5.52
C ARG A 34 -10.37 6.74 4.28
N ILE A 35 -9.45 5.95 3.72
CA ILE A 35 -8.92 6.15 2.37
C ILE A 35 -9.05 4.83 1.62
N SER A 36 -9.73 4.83 0.47
CA SER A 36 -9.87 3.68 -0.41
C SER A 36 -9.29 3.98 -1.79
N TRP A 37 -8.70 2.97 -2.42
CA TRP A 37 -8.17 3.08 -3.77
C TRP A 37 -8.42 1.81 -4.58
N GLN A 38 -8.34 1.95 -5.89
CA GLN A 38 -8.35 0.84 -6.83
C GLN A 38 -7.50 1.12 -8.06
N THR A 39 -7.04 0.06 -8.69
CA THR A 39 -6.37 0.12 -9.99
C THR A 39 -7.35 0.59 -11.06
N THR A 40 -6.85 1.38 -12.01
CA THR A 40 -7.57 1.79 -13.21
C THR A 40 -6.86 1.27 -14.47
N GLY A 41 -7.62 1.01 -15.53
CA GLY A 41 -7.07 0.54 -16.79
C GLY A 41 -6.47 -0.88 -16.73
N ASP A 42 -5.56 -1.14 -17.65
CA ASP A 42 -4.84 -2.42 -17.71
C ASP A 42 -3.63 -2.38 -16.77
N ALA A 43 -3.51 -3.40 -15.91
CA ALA A 43 -2.38 -3.54 -15.00
C ALA A 43 -1.89 -5.00 -14.96
N ASP A 44 -0.59 -5.17 -14.74
CA ASP A 44 0.01 -6.48 -14.51
C ASP A 44 -0.58 -7.16 -13.27
N VAL A 45 -0.96 -6.34 -12.29
CA VAL A 45 -1.61 -6.74 -11.04
C VAL A 45 -2.68 -5.71 -10.70
N GLU A 46 -3.96 -6.09 -10.86
CA GLU A 46 -5.05 -5.30 -10.30
C GLU A 46 -4.89 -5.33 -8.77
N ASN A 47 -4.90 -4.16 -8.14
CA ASN A 47 -4.92 -4.03 -6.68
C ASN A 47 -5.96 -3.00 -6.24
N TYR A 48 -6.48 -3.22 -5.05
CA TYR A 48 -7.39 -2.33 -4.37
C TYR A 48 -7.15 -2.43 -2.87
N GLY A 49 -7.53 -1.39 -2.15
CA GLY A 49 -7.38 -1.41 -0.72
C GLY A 49 -8.12 -0.30 -0.02
N THR A 50 -8.15 -0.45 1.29
CA THR A 50 -8.73 0.53 2.20
C THR A 50 -7.87 0.62 3.45
N VAL A 51 -7.57 1.84 3.86
CA VAL A 51 -7.08 2.17 5.20
C VAL A 51 -8.24 2.74 6.00
N LEU A 52 -8.52 2.15 7.16
CA LEU A 52 -9.45 2.68 8.15
C LEU A 52 -8.70 3.18 9.37
N PHE A 53 -9.14 4.31 9.87
CA PHE A 53 -8.67 4.92 11.10
C PHE A 53 -9.80 4.84 12.11
N THR A 54 -9.57 4.14 13.22
CA THR A 54 -10.56 4.00 14.30
C THR A 54 -9.92 4.38 15.63
N GLU A 55 -10.73 4.87 16.58
CA GLU A 55 -10.24 5.10 17.93
C GLU A 55 -9.74 3.80 18.56
N ALA A 56 -8.52 3.83 19.09
CA ALA A 56 -7.95 2.68 19.79
C ALA A 56 -8.62 2.48 21.15
N SER A 57 -8.63 1.24 21.63
CA SER A 57 -9.16 0.88 22.94
C SER A 57 -8.60 1.77 24.06
N LYS A 58 -9.47 2.19 24.99
CA LYS A 58 -9.16 3.13 26.09
C LYS A 58 -8.81 4.55 25.64
N ASN A 59 -9.21 4.95 24.44
CA ASN A 59 -9.00 6.28 23.86
C ASN A 59 -7.53 6.72 23.85
N ARG A 60 -6.61 5.77 23.61
CA ARG A 60 -5.17 6.05 23.53
C ARG A 60 -4.61 5.71 22.16
N GLY A 61 -4.82 6.63 21.22
CA GLY A 61 -4.28 6.56 19.86
C GLY A 61 -5.30 6.10 18.83
N THR A 62 -4.77 5.70 17.67
CA THR A 62 -5.55 5.30 16.49
C THR A 62 -5.17 3.88 16.10
N ASP A 63 -6.17 3.01 15.99
CA ASP A 63 -6.02 1.73 15.33
C ASP A 63 -6.12 1.94 13.82
N ILE A 64 -5.10 1.48 13.09
CA ILE A 64 -5.07 1.52 11.64
C ILE A 64 -5.34 0.12 11.12
N ILE A 65 -6.45 -0.04 10.41
CA ILE A 65 -6.86 -1.30 9.80
C ILE A 65 -6.66 -1.18 8.30
N VAL A 66 -5.80 -2.05 7.75
CA VAL A 66 -5.51 -2.07 6.31
C VAL A 66 -6.05 -3.34 5.71
N THR A 67 -6.94 -3.18 4.74
CA THR A 67 -7.46 -4.26 3.89
C THR A 67 -6.89 -4.08 2.50
N LEU A 68 -6.23 -5.12 1.98
CA LEU A 68 -5.65 -5.14 0.64
C LEU A 68 -6.20 -6.33 -0.12
N GLY A 69 -6.61 -6.09 -1.37
CA GLY A 69 -6.91 -7.13 -2.33
C GLY A 69 -6.09 -6.95 -3.60
N TYR A 70 -5.79 -8.06 -4.25
CA TYR A 70 -5.09 -8.09 -5.52
C TYR A 70 -5.66 -9.20 -6.38
N LYS A 71 -5.62 -8.98 -7.68
CA LYS A 71 -6.03 -9.95 -8.70
C LYS A 71 -4.96 -9.94 -9.79
N PRO A 72 -4.15 -11.01 -9.88
CA PRO A 72 -3.20 -11.15 -10.96
C PRO A 72 -3.93 -11.23 -12.30
N ALA A 73 -3.38 -10.62 -13.35
CA ALA A 73 -3.93 -10.77 -14.70
C ALA A 73 -3.85 -12.23 -15.18
N ASN A 74 -4.75 -12.63 -16.09
CA ASN A 74 -4.72 -13.98 -16.71
C ASN A 74 -3.58 -14.16 -17.75
N THR A 75 -2.65 -13.21 -17.81
CA THR A 75 -1.48 -13.23 -18.69
C THR A 75 -0.36 -14.10 -18.10
N GLU A 76 0.65 -14.44 -18.90
CA GLU A 76 1.81 -15.17 -18.41
C GLU A 76 2.58 -14.41 -17.30
N LEU A 77 2.61 -13.08 -17.40
CA LEU A 77 3.19 -12.20 -16.39
C LEU A 77 2.38 -12.24 -15.09
N GLY A 78 1.04 -12.16 -15.17
CA GLY A 78 0.16 -12.29 -14.01
C GLY A 78 0.23 -13.66 -13.32
N ARG A 79 0.52 -14.74 -14.04
CA ARG A 79 0.79 -16.06 -13.41
C ARG A 79 2.08 -16.11 -12.59
N LYS A 80 3.12 -15.37 -12.99
CA LYS A 80 4.39 -15.24 -12.21
C LYS A 80 4.16 -14.42 -10.95
N VAL A 81 3.40 -13.33 -11.09
CA VAL A 81 2.89 -12.50 -9.98
C VAL A 81 2.13 -13.35 -8.98
N ALA A 82 1.14 -14.16 -9.39
CA ALA A 82 0.32 -14.93 -8.47
C ALA A 82 1.13 -15.80 -7.46
N LYS A 83 2.30 -16.31 -7.87
CA LYS A 83 3.21 -17.09 -6.99
C LYS A 83 3.95 -16.26 -5.95
N ILE A 84 4.17 -14.98 -6.26
CA ILE A 84 4.86 -13.98 -5.44
C ILE A 84 3.91 -13.46 -4.34
N PHE A 85 2.62 -13.36 -4.64
CA PHE A 85 1.58 -12.88 -3.71
C PHE A 85 1.06 -13.99 -2.77
N ASN A 86 2.00 -14.59 -2.04
CA ASN A 86 1.80 -15.68 -1.08
C ASN A 86 1.96 -15.16 0.38
N PRO A 87 2.05 -16.01 1.43
CA PRO A 87 2.25 -15.58 2.83
C PRO A 87 3.37 -14.56 3.07
N VAL A 88 4.39 -14.54 2.21
CA VAL A 88 5.50 -13.58 2.25
C VAL A 88 5.03 -12.14 2.03
N PHE A 89 4.10 -11.89 1.10
CA PHE A 89 3.55 -10.55 0.88
C PHE A 89 2.81 -10.04 2.12
N LYS A 90 1.97 -10.90 2.72
CA LYS A 90 1.27 -10.59 3.97
C LYS A 90 2.24 -10.24 5.10
N GLN A 91 3.34 -10.98 5.22
CA GLN A 91 4.37 -10.70 6.21
C GLN A 91 5.04 -9.35 5.96
N LYS A 92 5.35 -9.02 4.70
CA LYS A 92 5.96 -7.74 4.33
C LYS A 92 5.06 -6.55 4.68
N VAL A 93 3.77 -6.62 4.33
CA VAL A 93 2.77 -5.58 4.70
C VAL A 93 2.71 -5.40 6.21
N LYS A 94 2.72 -6.50 6.97
CA LYS A 94 2.71 -6.45 8.44
C LYS A 94 3.96 -5.78 9.02
N GLU A 95 5.12 -6.02 8.43
CA GLU A 95 6.38 -5.37 8.82
C GLU A 95 6.39 -3.88 8.51
N ASP A 96 5.84 -3.51 7.34
CA ASP A 96 5.72 -2.11 6.94
C ASP A 96 4.77 -1.35 7.86
N LEU A 97 3.61 -1.92 8.24
CA LEU A 97 2.71 -1.34 9.24
C LEU A 97 3.36 -1.18 10.62
N ARG A 98 4.12 -2.19 11.08
CA ARG A 98 4.88 -2.08 12.33
C ARG A 98 5.92 -0.98 12.28
N SER A 99 6.58 -0.82 11.14
CA SER A 99 7.61 0.21 10.94
C SER A 99 6.98 1.60 10.87
N PHE A 100 5.83 1.72 10.22
CA PHE A 100 5.02 2.93 10.23
C PHE A 100 4.58 3.31 11.65
N LYS A 101 4.06 2.35 12.44
CA LYS A 101 3.69 2.59 13.84
C LYS A 101 4.87 3.15 14.64
N ARG A 102 6.05 2.52 14.56
CA ARG A 102 7.25 3.01 15.24
C ARG A 102 7.60 4.43 14.82
N PHE A 103 7.63 4.69 13.51
CA PHE A 103 7.92 6.03 12.98
C PHE A 103 6.96 7.10 13.52
N MET A 104 5.66 6.81 13.53
CA MET A 104 4.65 7.75 14.05
C MET A 104 4.73 7.96 15.56
N GLU A 105 5.11 6.93 16.32
CA GLU A 105 5.15 7.00 17.79
C GLU A 105 6.44 7.60 18.35
N THR A 106 7.57 7.44 17.66
CA THR A 106 8.87 7.90 18.16
C THR A 106 9.45 9.07 17.36
N SER A 107 8.86 9.42 16.22
CA SER A 107 9.43 10.35 15.23
C SER A 107 10.82 9.94 14.71
N GLU A 108 11.24 8.69 14.94
CA GLU A 108 12.51 8.15 14.44
C GLU A 108 12.28 7.37 13.14
N ILE A 109 13.03 7.70 12.09
CA ILE A 109 13.04 6.93 10.84
C ILE A 109 13.84 5.65 11.09
N PRO A 110 13.28 4.44 10.84
CA PRO A 110 14.06 3.22 10.90
C PRO A 110 15.25 3.28 9.93
N VAL A 111 16.46 3.19 10.46
CA VAL A 111 17.75 3.32 9.75
C VAL A 111 17.88 2.36 8.56
N SER A 112 17.08 1.28 8.50
CA SER A 112 17.06 0.34 7.38
C SER A 112 16.64 0.96 6.03
N ARG A 113 15.98 2.12 6.02
CA ARG A 113 15.65 2.86 4.78
C ARG A 113 16.83 3.68 4.25
N LEU A 114 17.70 4.20 5.12
CA LEU A 114 18.84 5.04 4.74
C LEU A 114 19.99 4.25 4.09
N GLN A 115 20.01 2.93 4.21
CA GLN A 115 21.06 2.08 3.62
C GLN A 115 20.75 1.57 2.21
N ARG A 116 19.53 1.77 1.67
CA ARG A 116 19.16 1.29 0.33
C ARG A 116 19.11 2.35 -0.76
N GLU A 117 19.10 3.63 -0.40
CA GLU A 117 19.32 4.72 -1.35
C GLU A 117 20.78 5.13 -1.28
N GLY A 118 21.61 4.41 -2.04
CA GLY A 118 22.94 4.90 -2.35
C GLY A 118 22.83 6.11 -3.26
N THR A 119 23.36 7.25 -2.76
CA THR A 119 23.93 8.39 -3.51
C THR A 119 22.97 9.54 -3.81
N VAL A 120 23.29 10.84 -3.62
CA VAL A 120 24.37 11.65 -2.98
C VAL A 120 23.80 13.09 -2.91
N PHE A 121 24.34 13.96 -2.04
CA PHE A 121 24.05 15.41 -2.03
C PHE A 121 24.22 16.09 -3.38
#